data_AF-A0A3A5JMG9-F1
#
_entry.id   AF-A0A3A5JMG9-F1
#
_cell.length_a   1.000
_cell.length_b   1.000
_cell.length_c   1.000
_cell.angle_alpha   90.00
_cell.angle_beta   90.00
_cell.angle_gamma   90.00
#
_symmetry.space_group_name_H-M   'P 1'
#
loop_
_entity.id
_entity.type
_entity.pdbx_description
1 polymer ?
#
loop_
_entity_poly.entity_id
_entity_poly.type
_entity_poly.pdbx_seq_one_letter_code
_entity_poly.pdbx_strand_id
1 'polypeptide(L)'
;MAAKRVVGAQYGYFIAAGLFFAGVLLQTYIAGMAVFIDPEHWELHTSFVHLIEVLLLPMLVFGYVGQLPRLLIGAPFGLFILIGIQYMTAGNFGSLVSAIHPVNAIFMSILTLWMAKESWERIDTPL
;
A
#
# COMPACT_ATOMS: atom_id res chain seq x y z
N MET A 1 -14.72 -27.03 -4.02
CA MET A 1 -14.04 -26.34 -2.89
C MET A 1 -12.89 -25.43 -3.34
N ALA A 2 -12.08 -25.82 -4.33
CA ALA A 2 -10.97 -25.00 -4.84
C ALA A 2 -11.41 -23.61 -5.37
N ALA A 3 -12.46 -23.52 -6.17
CA ALA A 3 -12.98 -22.25 -6.71
C ALA A 3 -13.36 -21.23 -5.61
N LYS A 4 -14.03 -21.69 -4.54
CA LYS A 4 -14.39 -20.82 -3.40
C LYS A 4 -13.15 -20.27 -2.67
N ARG A 5 -12.07 -21.06 -2.57
CA ARG A 5 -10.80 -20.61 -1.97
C ARG A 5 -10.10 -19.57 -2.84
N VAL A 6 -10.10 -19.77 -4.16
CA VAL A 6 -9.52 -18.81 -5.12
C VAL A 6 -10.24 -17.47 -5.04
N VAL A 7 -11.57 -17.46 -5.16
CA VAL A 7 -12.38 -16.24 -5.07
C VAL A 7 -12.21 -15.56 -3.71
N GLY A 8 -12.23 -16.32 -2.61
CA GLY A 8 -11.98 -15.77 -1.27
C GLY A 8 -10.61 -15.09 -1.15
N ALA A 9 -9.56 -15.67 -1.75
CA ALA A 9 -8.23 -15.04 -1.77
C ALA A 9 -8.19 -13.79 -2.67
N GLN A 10 -8.91 -13.76 -3.80
CA GLN A 10 -9.03 -12.55 -4.62
C GLN A 10 -9.69 -11.40 -3.85
N TYR A 11 -10.76 -11.67 -3.08
CA TYR A 11 -11.33 -10.69 -2.16
C TYR A 11 -10.32 -10.26 -1.08
N GLY A 12 -9.58 -11.21 -0.50
CA GLY A 12 -8.53 -10.91 0.47
C GLY A 12 -7.47 -9.95 -0.08
N TYR A 13 -7.02 -10.17 -1.33
CA TYR A 13 -6.09 -9.28 -2.01
C TYR A 13 -6.69 -7.89 -2.24
N PHE A 14 -7.92 -7.82 -2.77
CA PHE A 14 -8.65 -6.56 -2.98
C PHE A 14 -8.77 -5.74 -1.69
N ILE A 15 -9.20 -6.38 -0.60
CA ILE A 15 -9.34 -5.73 0.71
C ILE A 15 -7.99 -5.25 1.23
N ALA A 16 -6.94 -6.08 1.15
CA ALA A 16 -5.61 -5.69 1.61
C ALA A 16 -5.06 -4.49 0.81
N ALA A 17 -5.20 -4.51 -0.52
CA ALA A 17 -4.79 -3.39 -1.38
C ALA A 17 -5.58 -2.11 -1.07
N GLY A 18 -6.89 -2.22 -0.86
CA GLY A 18 -7.74 -1.09 -0.45
C GLY A 18 -7.38 -0.53 0.93
N LEU A 19 -7.11 -1.39 1.91
CA LEU A 19 -6.64 -0.98 3.24
C LEU A 19 -5.29 -0.28 3.17
N PHE A 20 -4.37 -0.75 2.32
CA PHE A 20 -3.09 -0.09 2.10
C PHE A 20 -3.28 1.29 1.49
N PHE A 21 -4.10 1.42 0.44
CA PHE A 21 -4.43 2.71 -0.17
C PHE A 21 -5.02 3.70 0.85
N ALA A 22 -6.04 3.27 1.61
CA ALA A 22 -6.63 4.08 2.68
C ALA A 22 -5.60 4.44 3.75
N GLY A 23 -4.70 3.52 4.09
CA GLY A 23 -3.58 3.75 5.00
C GLY A 23 -2.62 4.82 4.50
N VAL A 24 -2.29 4.85 3.20
CA VAL A 24 -1.43 5.91 2.62
C VAL A 24 -2.12 7.28 2.67
N LEU A 25 -3.43 7.34 2.41
CA LEU A 25 -4.20 8.58 2.56
C LEU A 25 -4.19 9.07 4.02
N LEU A 26 -4.43 8.16 4.96
CA LEU A 26 -4.38 8.47 6.39
C LEU A 26 -2.99 8.89 6.84
N GLN A 27 -1.92 8.25 6.35
CA GLN A 27 -0.55 8.67 6.60
C GLN A 27 -0.26 10.08 6.11
N THR A 28 -0.74 10.41 4.92
CA THR A 28 -0.60 11.74 4.32
C THR A 28 -1.34 12.78 5.16
N TYR A 29 -2.54 12.45 5.65
CA TYR A 29 -3.28 13.29 6.57
C TYR A 29 -2.54 13.51 7.90
N ILE A 30 -2.01 12.45 8.53
CA ILE A 30 -1.26 12.55 9.80
C ILE A 30 0.01 13.40 9.62
N ALA A 31 0.75 13.22 8.53
CA ALA A 31 1.87 14.10 8.20
C ALA A 31 1.42 15.56 8.04
N GLY A 32 0.26 15.78 7.40
CA GLY A 32 -0.37 17.10 7.33
C GLY A 32 -0.68 17.69 8.70
N MET A 33 -1.21 16.90 9.65
CA MET A 33 -1.41 17.35 11.03
C MET A 33 -0.09 17.77 11.68
N ALA A 34 0.98 17.02 11.44
CA ALA A 34 2.30 17.33 11.98
C ALA A 34 2.91 18.62 11.40
N VAL A 35 2.60 18.95 10.15
CA VAL A 35 3.05 20.18 9.47
C VAL A 35 2.20 21.40 9.84
N PHE A 36 0.88 21.23 9.90
CA PHE A 36 -0.07 22.37 9.96
C PHE A 36 -0.72 22.58 11.32
N ILE A 37 -0.67 21.60 12.23
CA ILE A 37 -1.35 21.65 13.53
C ILE A 37 -0.33 21.58 14.67
N ASP A 38 0.33 20.43 14.84
CA ASP A 38 1.24 20.18 15.96
C ASP A 38 2.33 19.15 15.57
N PRO A 39 3.62 19.51 15.64
CA PRO A 39 4.73 18.58 15.36
C PRO A 39 4.72 17.28 16.17
N GLU A 40 4.04 17.20 17.32
CA GLU A 40 3.93 15.94 18.09
C GLU A 40 3.27 14.81 17.27
N HIS A 41 2.46 15.13 16.25
CA HIS A 41 1.87 14.15 15.36
C HIS A 41 2.87 13.40 14.47
N TRP A 42 4.15 13.79 14.41
CA TRP A 42 5.20 13.01 13.75
C TRP A 42 5.40 11.63 14.40
N GLU A 43 5.20 11.51 15.71
CA GLU A 43 5.26 10.20 16.40
C GLU A 43 4.14 9.28 15.89
N LEU A 44 2.93 9.82 15.72
CA LEU A 44 1.82 9.07 15.15
C LEU A 44 2.09 8.68 13.70
N HIS A 45 2.63 9.60 12.89
CA HIS A 45 2.99 9.33 11.49
C HIS A 45 4.01 8.18 11.38
N THR A 46 5.09 8.26 12.16
CA THR A 46 6.19 7.29 12.10
C THR A 46 5.83 5.94 12.71
N SER A 47 4.97 5.89 13.73
CA SER A 47 4.50 4.62 14.30
C SER A 47 3.42 3.94 13.46
N PHE A 48 2.52 4.69 12.83
CA PHE A 48 1.41 4.16 12.05
C PHE A 48 1.86 3.39 10.80
N VAL A 49 3.05 3.69 10.26
CA VAL A 49 3.57 3.04 9.02
C VAL A 49 3.70 1.52 9.17
N HIS A 50 4.04 1.06 10.38
CA HIS A 50 4.24 -0.34 10.69
C HIS A 50 2.95 -1.18 10.56
N LEU A 51 1.78 -0.54 10.70
CA LEU A 51 0.48 -1.19 10.45
C LEU A 51 0.16 -1.32 8.96
N ILE A 52 0.75 -0.48 8.11
CA ILE A 52 0.49 -0.48 6.66
C ILE A 52 1.44 -1.45 5.96
N GLU A 53 2.74 -1.37 6.27
CA GLU A 53 3.75 -2.18 5.58
C GLU A 53 3.56 -3.69 5.78
N VAL A 54 2.94 -4.10 6.89
CA VAL A 54 2.60 -5.51 7.16
C VAL A 54 1.61 -6.06 6.13
N LEU A 55 0.78 -5.23 5.49
CA LEU A 55 -0.21 -5.64 4.49
C LEU A 55 0.41 -6.20 3.20
N LEU A 56 1.71 -5.98 2.97
CA LEU A 56 2.40 -6.59 1.82
C LEU A 56 2.40 -8.11 1.88
N LEU A 57 2.56 -8.68 3.08
CA LEU A 57 2.58 -10.13 3.28
C LEU A 57 1.25 -10.82 2.91
N PRO A 58 0.08 -10.39 3.43
CA PRO A 58 -1.18 -10.97 3.01
C PRO A 58 -1.46 -10.72 1.53
N MET A 59 -1.06 -9.59 0.93
CA MET A 59 -1.19 -9.41 -0.52
C MET A 59 -0.40 -10.45 -1.31
N LEU A 60 0.84 -10.77 -0.93
CA LEU A 60 1.61 -11.82 -1.60
C LEU A 60 0.93 -13.20 -1.48
N VAL A 61 0.49 -13.55 -0.26
CA VAL A 61 -0.20 -14.82 0.01
C VAL A 61 -1.49 -14.92 -0.79
N PHE A 62 -2.34 -13.90 -0.70
CA PHE A 62 -3.62 -13.86 -1.40
C PHE A 62 -3.47 -13.80 -2.91
N GLY A 63 -2.47 -13.09 -3.43
CA GLY A 63 -2.20 -13.05 -4.86
C GLY A 63 -1.85 -14.42 -5.41
N TYR A 64 -1.01 -15.16 -4.69
CA TYR A 64 -0.64 -16.54 -5.07
C TYR A 64 -1.82 -17.51 -4.96
N VAL A 65 -2.51 -17.53 -3.81
CA VAL A 65 -3.65 -18.43 -3.57
C VAL A 65 -4.84 -18.11 -4.47
N GLY A 66 -5.06 -16.82 -4.76
CA GLY A 66 -6.09 -16.30 -5.64
C GLY A 66 -5.78 -16.45 -7.13
N GLN A 67 -4.64 -17.06 -7.47
CA GLN A 67 -4.19 -17.29 -8.85
C GLN A 67 -4.22 -16.01 -9.70
N LEU A 68 -3.87 -14.88 -9.08
CA LEU A 68 -3.85 -13.59 -9.76
C LEU A 68 -2.76 -13.57 -10.84
N PRO A 69 -2.88 -12.69 -11.86
CA PRO A 69 -1.82 -12.47 -12.83
C PRO A 69 -0.46 -12.22 -12.15
N ARG A 70 0.62 -12.72 -12.76
CA ARG A 70 1.99 -12.59 -12.22
C ARG A 70 2.35 -11.15 -11.87
N LEU A 71 1.82 -10.18 -12.62
CA LEU A 71 2.04 -8.76 -12.37
C LEU A 71 1.42 -8.30 -11.03
N LEU A 72 0.22 -8.77 -10.67
CA LEU A 72 -0.38 -8.49 -9.36
C LEU A 72 0.37 -9.22 -8.24
N ILE A 73 0.79 -10.46 -8.46
CA ILE A 73 1.62 -11.18 -7.48
C ILE A 73 2.96 -10.45 -7.24
N GLY A 74 3.53 -9.83 -8.27
CA GLY A 74 4.78 -9.07 -8.18
C GLY A 74 4.62 -7.66 -7.60
N ALA A 75 3.45 -7.04 -7.70
CA ALA A 75 3.23 -5.64 -7.33
C ALA A 75 3.55 -5.30 -5.85
N PRO A 76 3.31 -6.17 -4.85
CA PRO A 76 3.73 -5.92 -3.47
C PRO A 76 5.24 -5.72 -3.31
N PHE A 77 6.08 -6.33 -4.16
CA PHE A 77 7.52 -6.04 -4.15
C PHE A 77 7.82 -4.62 -4.65
N GLY A 78 7.05 -4.12 -5.61
CA GLY A 78 7.10 -2.72 -6.02
C GLY A 78 6.75 -1.78 -4.86
N LEU A 79 5.70 -2.08 -4.10
CA LEU A 79 5.36 -1.32 -2.89
C LEU A 79 6.45 -1.40 -1.82
N PHE A 80 7.07 -2.56 -1.62
CA PHE A 80 8.21 -2.70 -0.70
C PHE A 80 9.36 -1.75 -1.07
N ILE A 81 9.70 -1.66 -2.36
CA ILE A 81 10.72 -0.73 -2.86
C ILE A 81 10.29 0.71 -2.60
N LEU A 82 9.04 1.07 -2.91
CA LEU A 82 8.52 2.42 -2.67
C LEU A 82 8.49 2.78 -1.17
N ILE A 83 8.20 1.84 -0.28
CA ILE A 83 8.32 2.02 1.18
C ILE A 83 9.78 2.28 1.58
N GLY A 84 10.74 1.53 1.03
CA GLY A 84 12.16 1.80 1.23
C GLY A 84 12.54 3.22 0.83
N ILE A 85 12.03 3.69 -0.32
CA ILE A 85 12.21 5.07 -0.78
C ILE A 85 11.56 6.08 0.19
N GLN A 86 10.42 5.75 0.82
CA GLN A 86 9.85 6.61 1.87
C GLN A 86 10.79 6.79 3.05
N TYR A 87 11.36 5.70 3.58
CA TYR A 87 12.32 5.79 4.68
C TYR A 87 13.57 6.59 4.29
N MET A 88 14.11 6.36 3.08
CA MET A 88 15.28 7.10 2.59
C MET A 88 15.01 8.59 2.45
N THR A 89 13.88 8.98 1.85
CA THR A 89 13.54 10.38 1.64
C THR A 89 13.19 11.09 2.95
N ALA A 90 12.47 10.43 3.86
CA ALA A 90 12.15 10.97 5.19
C ALA A 90 13.41 11.16 6.07
N GLY A 91 14.38 10.23 5.97
CA GLY A 91 15.65 10.31 6.71
C GLY A 91 16.58 11.46 6.28
N ASN A 92 16.27 12.15 5.17
CA ASN A 92 17.02 13.31 4.66
C ASN A 92 16.26 14.63 4.87
N PHE A 93 15.56 14.76 6.00
CA PHE A 93 14.72 15.91 6.31
C PHE A 93 15.42 17.26 6.08
N GLY A 94 14.73 18.21 5.44
CA GLY A 94 15.26 19.54 5.12
C GLY A 94 16.07 19.64 3.82
N SER A 95 16.21 18.54 3.07
CA SER A 95 16.91 18.51 1.78
C SER A 95 15.96 18.48 0.58
N LEU A 96 16.45 18.78 -0.63
CA LEU A 96 15.70 18.57 -1.87
C LEU A 96 15.27 17.11 -2.07
N VAL A 97 16.02 16.15 -1.52
CA VAL A 97 15.68 14.72 -1.56
C VAL A 97 14.42 14.44 -0.73
N SER A 98 14.23 15.13 0.40
CA SER A 98 13.02 14.96 1.23
C SER A 98 11.74 15.41 0.52
N ALA A 99 11.82 16.35 -0.43
CA ALA A 99 10.68 16.78 -1.23
C ALA A 99 10.11 15.68 -2.14
N ILE A 100 10.86 14.60 -2.37
CA ILE A 100 10.38 13.43 -3.13
C ILE A 100 9.39 12.59 -2.30
N HIS A 101 9.46 12.65 -0.97
CA HIS A 101 8.62 11.84 -0.08
C HIS A 101 7.11 11.92 -0.38
N PRO A 102 6.47 13.11 -0.47
CA PRO A 102 5.06 13.19 -0.84
C PRO A 102 4.78 12.73 -2.27
N VAL A 103 5.71 12.90 -3.21
CA VAL A 103 5.57 12.40 -4.60
C VAL A 103 5.58 10.88 -4.62
N ASN A 104 6.44 10.25 -3.82
CA ASN A 104 6.52 8.82 -3.67
C ASN A 104 5.23 8.24 -3.05
N ALA A 105 4.60 8.95 -2.10
CA ALA A 105 3.28 8.58 -1.56
C ALA A 105 2.18 8.55 -2.64
N ILE A 106 2.23 9.47 -3.60
CA ILE A 106 1.31 9.48 -4.75
C ILE A 106 1.52 8.22 -5.61
N PHE A 107 2.77 7.84 -5.90
CA PHE A 107 3.04 6.62 -6.66
C PHE A 107 2.55 5.36 -5.94
N MET A 108 2.74 5.27 -4.63
CA MET A 108 2.18 4.19 -3.81
C MET A 108 0.65 4.15 -3.88
N SER A 109 0.00 5.32 -3.83
CA SER A 109 -1.46 5.45 -3.92
C SER A 109 -1.98 4.99 -5.29
N ILE A 110 -1.32 5.39 -6.37
CA ILE A 110 -1.69 4.98 -7.74
C ILE A 110 -1.52 3.47 -7.90
N LEU A 111 -0.38 2.92 -7.47
CA LEU A 111 -0.09 1.50 -7.59
C LEU A 111 -1.11 0.64 -6.82
N THR A 112 -1.44 1.04 -5.59
CA THR A 112 -2.40 0.30 -4.75
C THR A 112 -3.83 0.41 -5.25
N LEU A 113 -4.23 1.55 -5.78
CA LEU A 113 -5.53 1.72 -6.43
C LEU A 113 -5.65 0.84 -7.69
N TRP A 114 -4.59 0.80 -8.50
CA TRP A 114 -4.53 -0.10 -9.66
C TRP A 114 -4.61 -1.57 -9.23
N MET A 115 -3.84 -1.99 -8.21
CA MET A 115 -3.90 -3.36 -7.66
C MET A 115 -5.31 -3.74 -7.21
N ALA A 116 -6.01 -2.84 -6.51
CA ALA A 116 -7.39 -3.07 -6.06
C ALA A 116 -8.35 -3.19 -7.25
N LYS A 117 -8.29 -2.27 -8.22
CA LYS A 117 -9.12 -2.30 -9.44
C LYS A 117 -8.95 -3.61 -10.21
N GLU A 118 -7.72 -4.01 -10.50
CA GLU A 118 -7.45 -5.23 -11.27
C GLU A 118 -7.86 -6.48 -10.51
N SER A 119 -7.71 -6.51 -9.18
CA SER A 119 -8.18 -7.63 -8.37
C SER A 119 -9.71 -7.73 -8.37
N TRP A 120 -10.41 -6.59 -8.37
CA TRP A 120 -11.87 -6.54 -8.44
C TRP A 120 -12.41 -7.10 -9.76
N GLU A 121 -11.80 -6.73 -10.89
CA GLU A 121 -12.20 -7.25 -12.20
C GLU A 121 -12.11 -8.78 -12.29
N ARG A 122 -11.16 -9.41 -11.58
CA ARG A 122 -11.02 -10.87 -11.50
C ARG A 122 -12.09 -11.55 -10.67
N ILE A 123 -12.68 -10.84 -9.73
CA ILE A 123 -13.81 -11.31 -8.92
C ILE A 123 -15.09 -11.26 -9.75
N ASP A 124 -15.31 -10.16 -10.48
CA ASP A 124 -16.52 -9.92 -11.27
C ASP A 124 -16.59 -10.78 -12.54
N THR A 125 -15.43 -11.17 -13.09
CA THR A 125 -15.34 -12.10 -14.23
C THR A 125 -14.66 -13.41 -13.84
N PRO A 126 -15.34 -14.27 -13.04
CA PRO A 126 -14.79 -15.55 -12.66
C PRO A 126 -14.66 -16.44 -13.91
N LEU A 127 -13.42 -16.79 -14.27
CA LEU A 127 -13.10 -17.79 -15.29
C LEU A 127 -13.57 -19.19 -14.88
#